data_AF-A0A536G6E5-F1
#
_entry.id   AF-A0A536G6E5-F1
#
_cell.length_a   1.000
_cell.length_b   1.000
_cell.length_c   1.000
_cell.angle_alpha   90.00
_cell.angle_beta   90.00
_cell.angle_gamma   90.00
#
_symmetry.space_group_name_H-M   'P 1'
#
loop_
_entity.id
_entity.type
_entity.pdbx_description
1 polymer ?
#
loop_
_entity_poly.entity_id
_entity_poly.type
_entity_poly.pdbx_seq_one_letter_code
_entity_poly.pdbx_strand_id
1 'polypeptide(L)'
;MDSPFTEFARTTLGSGLVIGASVVVFAGTLFWAGQRGRADRWRLVVAGGIGTTFIALLNVVLGSAGMWRSTDYTLSVAVLGSFLLFTTAMLTWTVVFYRWLWRRRSGRIVSGLLLGLVAVLTAVGDEFALARGYIAFGGGYAVWMDAVVAVAIFIVSVLAYELPRRRRA
;
A
#
# COMPACT_ATOMS: atom_id res chain seq x y z
N MET A 1 1.56 -22.83 2.47
CA MET A 1 2.90 -22.91 3.10
C MET A 1 3.36 -21.49 3.37
N ASP A 2 4.26 -21.28 4.31
CA ASP A 2 4.80 -19.93 4.52
C ASP A 2 5.61 -19.50 3.31
N SER A 3 5.52 -18.22 2.95
CA SER A 3 6.43 -17.67 1.96
C SER A 3 7.84 -17.57 2.55
N PRO A 4 8.92 -17.60 1.75
CA PRO A 4 10.29 -17.40 2.26
C PRO A 4 10.44 -16.10 3.05
N PHE A 5 9.65 -15.08 2.69
CA PHE A 5 9.60 -13.82 3.42
C PHE A 5 8.95 -13.99 4.80
N THR A 6 7.81 -14.68 4.88
CA THR A 6 7.11 -14.94 6.15
C THR A 6 8.00 -15.74 7.10
N GLU A 7 8.68 -16.78 6.61
CA GLU A 7 9.64 -17.56 7.40
C GLU A 7 10.77 -16.69 7.93
N PHE A 8 11.37 -15.85 7.08
CA PHE A 8 12.40 -14.90 7.49
C PHE A 8 11.88 -13.91 8.54
N ALA A 9 10.70 -13.35 8.34
CA ALA A 9 10.08 -12.37 9.23
C ALA A 9 9.72 -12.95 10.62
N ARG A 10 9.61 -14.27 10.75
CA ARG A 10 9.46 -14.94 12.06
C ARG A 10 10.76 -15.00 12.85
N THR A 11 11.92 -14.92 12.20
CA THR A 11 13.22 -14.90 12.90
C THR A 11 13.44 -13.56 13.61
N THR A 12 14.21 -13.54 14.69
CA THR A 12 14.56 -12.31 15.40
C THR A 12 15.29 -11.31 14.51
N LEU A 13 16.21 -11.79 13.67
CA LEU A 13 16.94 -10.94 12.72
C LEU A 13 16.00 -10.37 11.66
N GLY A 14 15.17 -11.22 11.04
CA GLY A 14 14.28 -10.79 9.97
C GLY A 14 13.19 -9.84 10.44
N SER A 15 12.54 -10.13 11.56
CA SER A 15 11.60 -9.18 12.20
C SER A 15 12.27 -7.85 12.52
N GLY A 16 13.45 -7.86 13.13
CA GLY A 16 14.22 -6.66 13.43
C GLY A 16 14.54 -5.81 12.20
N LEU A 17 14.96 -6.46 11.10
CA LEU A 17 15.27 -5.78 9.84
C LEU A 17 14.02 -5.19 9.17
N VAL A 18 12.91 -5.95 9.14
CA VAL A 18 11.64 -5.48 8.56
C VAL A 18 11.10 -4.27 9.33
N ILE A 19 11.10 -4.35 10.67
CA ILE A 19 10.67 -3.24 11.53
C ILE A 19 11.59 -2.05 11.35
N GLY A 20 12.90 -2.25 11.46
CA GLY A 20 13.90 -1.18 11.34
C GLY A 20 13.82 -0.45 10.00
N ALA A 21 13.76 -1.20 8.89
CA ALA A 21 13.63 -0.62 7.55
C ALA A 21 12.34 0.19 7.41
N SER A 22 11.22 -0.34 7.88
CA SER A 22 9.92 0.35 7.82
C SER A 22 9.92 1.65 8.62
N VAL A 23 10.50 1.63 9.82
CA VAL A 23 10.66 2.82 10.68
C VAL A 23 11.54 3.86 10.00
N VAL A 24 12.69 3.46 9.44
CA VAL A 24 13.60 4.38 8.74
C VAL A 24 12.91 5.03 7.54
N VAL A 25 12.22 4.25 6.71
CA VAL A 25 11.51 4.76 5.52
C VAL A 25 10.38 5.71 5.91
N PHE A 26 9.59 5.35 6.93
CA PHE A 26 8.50 6.20 7.40
C PHE A 26 9.01 7.48 8.07
N ALA A 27 9.99 7.37 8.97
CA ALA A 27 10.62 8.54 9.61
C ALA A 27 11.27 9.47 8.58
N GLY A 28 11.94 8.93 7.56
CA GLY A 28 12.47 9.71 6.43
C GLY A 28 11.37 10.45 5.65
N THR A 29 10.21 9.82 5.49
CA THR A 29 9.03 10.43 4.86
C THR A 29 8.47 11.58 5.71
N LEU A 30 8.38 11.39 7.04
CA LEU A 30 7.97 12.45 7.97
C LEU A 30 8.98 13.61 8.02
N PHE A 31 10.28 13.30 8.05
CA PHE A 31 11.34 14.29 8.00
C PHE A 31 11.25 15.13 6.73
N TRP A 32 11.11 14.48 5.57
CA TRP A 32 10.90 15.16 4.29
C TRP A 32 9.64 16.05 4.31
N ALA A 33 8.54 15.58 4.88
CA ALA A 33 7.31 16.34 4.99
C ALA A 33 7.45 17.56 5.93
N GLY A 34 8.27 17.45 6.97
CA GLY A 34 8.55 18.49 7.96
C GLY A 34 9.53 19.58 7.51
N GLN A 35 10.25 19.40 6.41
CA GLN A 35 11.16 20.43 5.90
C GLN A 35 10.40 21.73 5.55
N ARG A 36 10.96 22.87 5.99
CA ARG A 36 10.36 24.20 5.85
C ARG A 36 10.07 24.58 4.38
N GLY A 37 9.00 25.34 4.17
CA GLY A 37 8.67 25.96 2.89
C GLY A 37 7.68 25.20 1.99
N ARG A 38 7.16 24.02 2.40
CA ARG A 38 6.12 23.30 1.65
C ARG A 38 5.10 22.57 2.55
N ALA A 39 4.24 23.34 3.22
CA ALA A 39 3.16 22.82 4.08
C ALA A 39 2.22 21.80 3.38
N ASP A 40 2.17 21.82 2.05
CA ASP A 40 1.41 20.90 1.21
C ASP A 40 1.90 19.44 1.28
N ARG A 41 3.13 19.19 1.77
CA ARG A 41 3.71 17.84 1.91
C ARG A 41 2.98 17.00 2.96
N TRP A 42 2.52 17.60 4.05
CA TRP A 42 1.75 16.90 5.07
C TRP A 42 0.41 16.35 4.54
N ARG A 43 -0.20 17.03 3.56
CA ARG A 43 -1.41 16.51 2.90
C ARG A 43 -1.14 15.22 2.12
N LEU A 44 0.06 15.07 1.57
CA LEU A 44 0.47 13.84 0.88
C LEU A 44 0.66 12.69 1.88
N VAL A 45 1.27 12.97 3.03
CA VAL A 45 1.42 11.98 4.12
C VAL A 45 0.05 11.54 4.65
N VAL A 46 -0.86 12.49 4.90
CA VAL A 46 -2.23 12.20 5.35
C VAL A 46 -2.96 11.34 4.31
N ALA A 47 -2.81 11.64 3.02
CA ALA A 47 -3.40 10.84 1.95
C ALA A 47 -2.86 9.39 1.93
N GLY A 48 -1.55 9.20 2.12
CA GLY A 48 -0.95 7.87 2.28
C GLY A 48 -1.47 7.13 3.52
N GLY A 49 -1.69 7.86 4.62
CA GLY A 49 -2.25 7.30 5.86
C GLY A 49 -3.72 6.88 5.70
N ILE A 50 -4.53 7.68 5.00
CA ILE A 50 -5.92 7.33 4.68
C ILE A 50 -5.97 6.09 3.79
N GLY A 51 -5.14 6.02 2.75
CA GLY A 51 -5.03 4.84 1.90
C GLY A 51 -4.61 3.59 2.67
N THR A 52 -3.66 3.71 3.59
CA THR A 52 -3.22 2.59 4.45
C THR A 52 -4.32 2.15 5.41
N THR A 53 -5.06 3.10 5.99
CA THR A 53 -6.21 2.78 6.85
C THR A 53 -7.27 2.02 6.05
N PHE A 54 -7.52 2.42 4.80
CA PHE A 54 -8.43 1.71 3.92
C PHE A 54 -7.95 0.28 3.63
N ILE A 55 -6.65 0.06 3.40
CA ILE A 55 -6.07 -1.29 3.26
C ILE A 55 -6.30 -2.13 4.51
N ALA A 56 -6.06 -1.57 5.70
CA ALA A 56 -6.26 -2.28 6.96
C ALA A 56 -7.73 -2.70 7.12
N LEU A 57 -8.68 -1.81 6.81
CA LEU A 57 -10.11 -2.13 6.83
C LEU A 57 -10.48 -3.21 5.83
N LEU A 58 -9.94 -3.16 4.61
CA LEU A 58 -10.16 -4.21 3.61
C LEU A 58 -9.63 -5.57 4.08
N ASN A 59 -8.46 -5.60 4.71
CA ASN A 59 -7.91 -6.84 5.28
C ASN A 59 -8.83 -7.41 6.38
N VAL A 60 -9.42 -6.56 7.22
CA VAL A 60 -10.39 -6.99 8.23
C VAL A 60 -11.65 -7.55 7.57
N VAL A 61 -12.25 -6.83 6.62
CA VAL A 61 -13.50 -7.23 5.96
C VAL A 61 -13.31 -8.49 5.13
N LEU A 62 -12.35 -8.48 4.19
CA LEU A 62 -12.11 -9.60 3.28
C LEU A 62 -11.50 -10.82 4.01
N GLY A 63 -10.70 -10.59 5.05
CA GLY A 63 -10.22 -11.64 5.94
C GLY A 63 -11.36 -12.28 6.74
N SER A 64 -12.27 -11.48 7.32
CA SER A 64 -13.44 -11.99 8.04
C SER A 64 -14.43 -12.76 7.14
N ALA A 65 -14.54 -12.36 5.87
CA ALA A 65 -15.31 -13.09 4.85
C ALA A 65 -14.60 -14.37 4.37
N GLY A 66 -13.39 -14.64 4.85
CA GLY A 66 -12.59 -15.79 4.50
C GLY A 66 -12.02 -15.75 3.08
N MET A 67 -12.10 -14.61 2.39
CA MET A 67 -11.60 -14.42 1.02
C MET A 67 -10.07 -14.34 1.01
N TRP A 68 -9.49 -13.59 1.94
CA TRP A 68 -8.04 -13.49 2.13
C TRP A 68 -7.59 -14.32 3.33
N ARG A 69 -6.66 -15.24 3.12
CA ARG A 69 -5.97 -15.96 4.19
C ARG A 69 -4.47 -15.95 3.91
N SER A 70 -3.77 -15.00 4.52
CA SER A 70 -2.31 -14.97 4.49
C SER A 70 -1.75 -15.52 5.80
N THR A 71 -0.66 -16.27 5.72
CA THR A 71 0.09 -16.67 6.92
C THR A 71 0.80 -15.49 7.57
N ASP A 72 0.95 -14.36 6.87
CA ASP A 72 1.48 -13.12 7.42
C ASP A 72 0.63 -12.60 8.59
N TYR A 73 -0.68 -12.88 8.60
CA TYR A 73 -1.58 -12.50 9.71
C TYR A 73 -1.21 -13.16 11.05
N THR A 74 -0.34 -14.17 11.03
CA THR A 74 0.18 -14.84 12.24
C THR A 74 1.51 -14.24 12.73
N LEU A 75 2.06 -13.25 12.04
CA LEU A 75 3.26 -12.54 12.48
C LEU A 75 2.96 -11.69 13.73
N SER A 76 4.01 -11.34 14.47
CA SER A 76 3.86 -10.51 15.66
C SER A 76 3.22 -9.15 15.32
N VAL A 77 2.48 -8.58 16.29
CA VAL A 77 1.83 -7.26 16.14
C VAL A 77 2.84 -6.17 15.75
N ALA A 78 4.08 -6.25 16.24
CA ALA A 78 5.13 -5.30 15.88
C ALA A 78 5.50 -5.37 14.39
N VAL A 79 5.61 -6.57 13.82
CA VAL A 79 5.88 -6.77 12.40
C VAL A 79 4.70 -6.30 11.55
N LEU A 80 3.47 -6.66 11.92
CA LEU A 80 2.26 -6.18 11.25
C LEU A 80 2.13 -4.65 11.29
N GLY A 81 2.42 -4.04 12.44
CA GLY A 81 2.45 -2.57 12.58
C GLY A 81 3.48 -1.93 11.67
N SER A 82 4.64 -2.57 11.46
CA SER A 82 5.67 -2.07 10.55
C SER A 82 5.21 -2.05 9.09
N PHE A 83 4.38 -3.02 8.67
CA PHE A 83 3.77 -3.00 7.34
C PHE A 83 2.89 -1.76 7.14
N LEU A 84 2.10 -1.37 8.15
CA LEU A 84 1.31 -0.13 8.07
C LEU A 84 2.19 1.11 7.88
N LEU A 85 3.33 1.19 8.59
CA LEU A 85 4.28 2.30 8.44
C LEU A 85 4.86 2.33 7.01
N PHE A 86 5.31 1.17 6.53
CA PHE A 86 5.89 1.04 5.19
C PHE A 86 4.86 1.36 4.10
N THR A 87 3.66 0.79 4.18
CA THR A 87 2.57 1.04 3.24
C THR A 87 2.17 2.52 3.24
N THR A 88 2.13 3.18 4.40
CA THR A 88 1.85 4.63 4.48
C THR A 88 2.89 5.43 3.73
N ALA A 89 4.17 5.12 3.93
CA ALA A 89 5.25 5.78 3.21
C ALA A 89 5.16 5.50 1.70
N MET A 90 4.95 4.24 1.31
CA MET A 90 4.82 3.84 -0.09
C MET A 90 3.69 4.61 -0.79
N LEU A 91 2.48 4.62 -0.23
CA LEU A 91 1.34 5.34 -0.80
C LEU A 91 1.58 6.85 -0.84
N THR A 92 2.24 7.42 0.16
CA THR A 92 2.65 8.83 0.15
C THR A 92 3.51 9.13 -1.08
N TRP A 93 4.54 8.32 -1.32
CA TRP A 93 5.44 8.48 -2.46
C TRP A 93 4.77 8.19 -3.81
N THR A 94 3.81 7.26 -3.84
CA THR A 94 2.97 7.03 -5.02
C THR A 94 2.15 8.27 -5.38
N VAL A 95 1.54 8.95 -4.40
CA VAL A 95 0.80 10.20 -4.64
C VAL A 95 1.76 11.35 -5.02
N VAL A 96 2.96 11.40 -4.44
CA VAL A 96 4.03 12.35 -4.87
C VAL A 96 4.36 12.14 -6.35
N PHE A 97 4.58 10.90 -6.76
CA PHE A 97 4.91 10.54 -8.14
C PHE A 97 3.76 10.89 -9.10
N TYR A 98 2.52 10.56 -8.73
CA TYR A 98 1.33 10.97 -9.45
C TYR A 98 1.28 12.50 -9.65
N ARG A 99 1.50 13.29 -8.58
CA ARG A 99 1.50 14.76 -8.64
C ARG A 99 2.60 15.29 -9.57
N TRP A 100 3.79 14.70 -9.50
CA TRP A 100 4.90 15.07 -10.37
C TRP A 100 4.60 14.79 -11.84
N LEU A 101 4.04 13.62 -12.13
CA LEU A 101 3.72 13.20 -13.50
C LEU A 101 2.53 13.99 -14.08
N TRP A 102 1.50 14.26 -13.27
CA TRP A 102 0.36 15.12 -13.64
C TRP A 102 0.79 16.53 -14.05
N ARG A 103 1.85 17.08 -13.44
CA ARG A 103 2.38 18.41 -13.83
C ARG A 103 3.02 18.42 -15.22
N ARG A 104 3.41 17.25 -15.74
CA ARG A 104 4.14 17.12 -17.02
C ARG A 104 3.27 16.61 -18.16
N ARG A 105 2.15 15.96 -17.87
CA ARG A 105 1.30 15.28 -18.86
C ARG A 105 -0.18 15.47 -18.55
N SER A 106 -1.03 15.26 -19.56
CA SER A 106 -2.48 15.27 -19.36
C SER A 106 -2.87 14.26 -18.30
N GLY A 107 -3.60 14.76 -17.30
CA GLY A 107 -3.97 13.99 -16.15
C GLY A 107 -4.78 12.73 -16.40
N ARG A 108 -5.58 12.74 -17.48
CA ARG A 108 -6.34 11.56 -17.93
C ARG A 108 -5.41 10.41 -18.32
N ILE A 109 -4.29 10.72 -18.99
CA ILE A 109 -3.31 9.73 -19.42
C ILE A 109 -2.57 9.17 -18.21
N VAL A 110 -2.17 10.05 -17.28
CA VAL A 110 -1.41 9.68 -16.08
C VAL A 110 -2.23 8.74 -15.18
N SER A 111 -3.48 9.10 -14.90
CA SER A 111 -4.35 8.26 -14.07
C SER A 111 -4.63 6.91 -14.72
N GLY A 112 -4.95 6.88 -16.02
CA GLY A 112 -5.20 5.61 -16.73
C GLY A 112 -3.99 4.67 -16.73
N LEU A 113 -2.80 5.20 -16.99
CA LEU A 113 -1.56 4.40 -16.98
C LEU A 113 -1.21 3.87 -15.60
N LEU A 114 -1.32 4.70 -14.55
CA LEU A 114 -1.03 4.26 -13.18
C LEU A 114 -2.03 3.21 -12.70
N LEU A 115 -3.32 3.38 -13.02
CA LEU A 115 -4.35 2.40 -12.70
C LEU A 115 -4.10 1.06 -13.41
N GLY A 116 -3.82 1.11 -14.72
CA GLY A 116 -3.49 -0.09 -15.50
C GLY A 116 -2.23 -0.79 -14.97
N LEU A 117 -1.18 -0.03 -14.66
CA LEU A 117 0.06 -0.57 -14.11
C LEU A 117 -0.17 -1.24 -12.75
N VAL A 118 -0.91 -0.58 -11.84
CA VAL A 118 -1.25 -1.15 -10.52
C VAL A 118 -2.05 -2.44 -10.67
N ALA A 119 -3.06 -2.46 -11.55
CA ALA A 119 -3.87 -3.65 -11.80
C ALA A 119 -3.03 -4.82 -12.34
N VAL A 120 -2.19 -4.56 -13.36
CA VAL A 120 -1.35 -5.59 -13.97
C VAL A 120 -0.31 -6.13 -13.00
N LEU A 121 0.40 -5.26 -12.28
CA LEU A 121 1.43 -5.70 -11.32
C LEU A 121 0.82 -6.54 -10.20
N THR A 122 -0.38 -6.19 -9.74
CA THR A 122 -1.08 -6.95 -8.71
C THR A 122 -1.48 -8.33 -9.23
N ALA A 123 -2.15 -8.37 -10.40
CA ALA A 123 -2.56 -9.64 -11.01
C ALA A 123 -1.39 -10.60 -11.25
N VAL A 124 -0.27 -10.09 -11.79
CA VAL A 124 0.94 -10.89 -12.01
C VAL A 124 1.56 -11.37 -10.69
N GLY A 125 1.57 -10.51 -9.67
CA GLY A 125 2.04 -10.87 -8.33
C GLY A 125 1.23 -12.00 -7.71
N ASP A 126 -0.10 -11.92 -7.83
CA ASP A 126 -1.01 -12.93 -7.28
C ASP A 126 -0.91 -14.24 -8.05
N GLU A 127 -0.85 -14.21 -9.39
CA GLU A 127 -0.63 -15.42 -10.20
C GLU A 127 0.67 -16.13 -9.81
N PHE A 128 1.74 -15.36 -9.59
CA PHE A 128 3.02 -15.91 -9.16
C PHE A 128 2.96 -16.49 -7.75
N ALA A 129 2.31 -15.82 -6.81
CA ALA A 129 2.15 -16.29 -5.44
C ALA A 129 1.24 -17.53 -5.35
N LEU A 130 0.19 -17.57 -6.16
CA LEU A 130 -0.70 -18.72 -6.35
C LEU A 130 0.05 -19.93 -6.92
N ALA A 131 0.82 -19.73 -7.99
CA ALA A 131 1.61 -20.78 -8.62
C ALA A 131 2.61 -21.44 -7.66
N ARG A 132 3.03 -20.72 -6.61
CA ARG A 132 3.95 -21.20 -5.58
C ARG A 132 3.27 -21.65 -4.29
N GLY A 133 1.95 -21.57 -4.19
CA GLY A 133 1.19 -22.00 -3.00
C GLY A 133 1.47 -21.17 -1.74
N TYR A 134 1.92 -19.92 -1.91
CA TYR A 134 2.27 -19.01 -0.80
C TYR A 134 1.05 -18.31 -0.20
N ILE A 135 -0.02 -18.15 -0.97
CA ILE A 135 -1.26 -17.54 -0.49
C ILE A 135 -2.38 -18.58 -0.58
N ALA A 136 -3.12 -18.73 0.51
CA ALA A 136 -4.33 -19.55 0.53
C ALA A 136 -5.52 -18.60 0.39
N PHE A 137 -6.11 -18.54 -0.79
CA PHE A 137 -7.35 -17.79 -0.95
C PHE A 137 -8.57 -18.68 -0.77
N GLY A 138 -9.62 -18.16 -0.12
CA GLY A 138 -10.85 -18.91 0.13
C GLY A 138 -11.72 -19.07 -1.12
N GLY A 139 -12.78 -19.89 -1.04
CA GLY A 139 -13.63 -20.33 -2.17
C GLY A 139 -14.45 -19.25 -2.92
N GLY A 140 -14.16 -17.97 -2.72
CA GLY A 140 -14.76 -16.84 -3.46
C GLY A 140 -13.75 -15.86 -4.04
N TYR A 141 -12.45 -16.19 -3.98
CA TYR A 141 -11.37 -15.35 -4.47
C TYR A 141 -11.14 -15.49 -5.98
N ALA A 142 -10.83 -14.39 -6.63
CA ALA A 142 -10.30 -14.37 -7.98
C ALA A 142 -9.21 -13.30 -8.12
N VAL A 143 -8.19 -13.57 -8.93
CA VAL A 143 -7.03 -12.67 -9.16
C VAL A 143 -7.46 -11.25 -9.55
N TRP A 144 -8.53 -11.13 -10.34
CA TRP A 144 -9.04 -9.81 -10.73
C TRP A 144 -9.55 -8.98 -9.54
N MET A 145 -9.98 -9.62 -8.44
CA MET A 145 -10.45 -8.91 -7.25
C MET A 145 -9.33 -8.10 -6.61
N ASP A 146 -8.13 -8.65 -6.53
CA ASP A 146 -6.98 -7.96 -5.96
C ASP A 146 -6.51 -6.82 -6.87
N ALA A 147 -6.58 -7.00 -8.19
CA ALA A 147 -6.36 -5.90 -9.13
C ALA A 147 -7.36 -4.74 -8.94
N VAL A 148 -8.65 -5.05 -8.73
CA VAL A 148 -9.69 -4.06 -8.42
C VAL A 148 -9.43 -3.40 -7.07
N VAL A 149 -9.05 -4.17 -6.05
CA VAL A 149 -8.71 -3.65 -4.72
C VAL A 149 -7.50 -2.73 -4.78
N ALA A 150 -6.45 -3.10 -5.49
CA ALA A 150 -5.25 -2.28 -5.68
C ALA A 150 -5.57 -0.95 -6.39
N VAL A 151 -6.44 -1.00 -7.41
CA VAL A 151 -7.00 0.20 -8.06
C VAL A 151 -7.78 1.06 -7.07
N ALA A 152 -8.65 0.47 -6.25
CA ALA A 152 -9.44 1.19 -5.26
C ALA A 152 -8.55 1.88 -4.22
N ILE A 153 -7.51 1.19 -3.71
CA ILE A 153 -6.51 1.73 -2.79
C ILE A 153 -5.83 2.96 -3.39
N PHE A 154 -5.40 2.87 -4.65
CA PHE A 154 -4.78 3.99 -5.36
C PHE A 154 -5.75 5.16 -5.50
N ILE A 155 -6.98 4.90 -5.93
CA ILE A 155 -8.03 5.92 -6.10
C ILE A 155 -8.30 6.63 -4.78
N VAL A 156 -8.51 5.89 -3.69
CA VAL A 156 -8.78 6.45 -2.35
C VAL A 156 -7.65 7.37 -1.92
N SER A 157 -6.40 6.94 -2.09
CA SER A 157 -5.22 7.73 -1.74
C SER A 157 -5.13 9.03 -2.55
N VAL A 158 -5.36 8.96 -3.87
CA VAL A 158 -5.34 10.14 -4.74
C VAL A 158 -6.51 11.09 -4.43
N LEU A 159 -7.71 10.56 -4.20
CA LEU A 159 -8.89 11.35 -3.83
C LEU A 159 -8.71 12.04 -2.48
N ALA A 160 -8.14 11.35 -1.49
CA ALA A 160 -7.84 11.94 -0.19
C ALA A 160 -6.92 13.16 -0.29
N TYR A 161 -6.00 13.14 -1.26
CA TYR A 161 -5.13 14.28 -1.55
C TYR A 161 -5.82 15.39 -2.37
N GLU A 162 -6.58 15.04 -3.42
CA GLU A 162 -7.18 16.02 -4.34
C GLU A 162 -8.44 16.70 -3.80
N LEU A 163 -9.27 16.02 -3.02
CA LEU A 163 -10.55 16.55 -2.52
C LEU A 163 -10.39 17.82 -1.66
N PRO A 164 -9.51 17.84 -0.63
CA PRO A 164 -9.29 19.06 0.17
C PRO A 164 -8.63 20.18 -0.64
N ARG A 165 -7.86 19.83 -1.67
CA ARG A 165 -7.17 20.78 -2.53
C ARG A 165 -8.12 21.51 -3.46
N ARG A 166 -9.06 20.79 -4.10
CA ARG A 166 -10.06 21.37 -5.02
C ARG A 166 -11.07 22.26 -4.31
N ARG A 167 -11.31 22.06 -3.02
CA ARG A 167 -12.18 22.94 -2.21
C ARG A 167 -11.52 24.26 -1.81
N ARG A 168 -10.19 24.38 -1.95
CA ARG A 168 -9.40 25.56 -1.59
C ARG A 168 -8.86 26.33 -2.81
N ALA A 169 -9.12 25.82 -4.02
CA ALA A 169 -8.76 26.44 -5.29
C ALA A 169 -10.02 27.05 -5.91
#